data_AF-V9IGG1-F1
#
_entry.id   AF-V9IGG1-F1
#
_cell.length_a   1.000
_cell.length_b   1.000
_cell.length_c   1.000
_cell.angle_alpha   90.00
_cell.angle_beta   90.00
_cell.angle_gamma   90.00
#
_symmetry.space_group_name_H-M   'P 1'
#
loop_
_entity.id
_entity.type
_entity.pdbx_description
1 polymer ?
#
loop_
_entity_poly.entity_id
_entity_poly.type
_entity_poly.pdbx_seq_one_letter_code
_entity_poly.pdbx_strand_id
1 'polypeptide(L)'
;MLDEYEEQCIILCNKVPYMWREYLPLYVEQHNILTNDLVHQCLQARDNILFSILLPLLDGKHWSLIATYAKEIQQGQCLFCGKSIKKENHEELINWTAVIYEIMKKQGPDIAMTLLMKLEKAIPNIPIDRSIFQSLIFTKLLYQHGMKYTINFDKHNLESSKYNTICSTKIRDQLVEVLQKDLNKSINRNIFENGAHHWGMYYQNKLSTCSCCTLSLQTPVLLGNNGIAIFDCGHAYHVNCMIEKKLTACNLHS
;
A
#
# COMPACT_ATOMS: atom_id res chain seq x y z
N MET A 1 3.01 5.47 -27.08
CA MET A 1 3.36 4.07 -26.75
C MET A 1 2.47 3.49 -25.66
N LEU A 2 2.06 4.24 -24.64
CA LEU A 2 1.09 3.76 -23.63
C LEU A 2 -0.32 3.57 -24.22
N ASP A 3 -0.74 4.38 -25.18
CA ASP A 3 -2.09 4.30 -25.80
C ASP A 3 -2.32 2.98 -26.57
N GLU A 4 -1.27 2.35 -27.10
CA GLU A 4 -1.37 1.04 -27.78
C GLU A 4 -1.58 -0.12 -26.80
N TYR A 5 -1.32 0.10 -25.50
CA TYR A 5 -1.35 -0.93 -24.47
C TYR A 5 -2.18 -0.52 -23.24
N GLU A 6 -2.97 0.56 -23.31
CA GLU A 6 -3.77 1.07 -22.19
C GLU A 6 -4.64 -0.03 -21.58
N GLU A 7 -5.43 -0.71 -22.41
CA GLU A 7 -6.32 -1.79 -21.99
C GLU A 7 -5.53 -2.95 -21.33
N GLN A 8 -4.35 -3.28 -21.86
CA GLN A 8 -3.50 -4.33 -21.29
C GLN A 8 -2.92 -3.93 -19.94
N CYS A 9 -2.54 -2.66 -19.77
CA CYS A 9 -2.07 -2.11 -18.50
C CYS A 9 -3.19 -2.11 -17.46
N ILE A 10 -4.40 -1.72 -17.83
CA ILE A 10 -5.58 -1.76 -16.96
C ILE A 10 -5.89 -3.21 -16.55
N ILE A 11 -5.89 -4.16 -17.48
CA ILE A 11 -6.09 -5.59 -17.19
C ILE A 11 -5.03 -6.08 -16.20
N LEU A 12 -3.77 -5.69 -16.39
CA LEU A 12 -2.68 -6.06 -15.49
C LEU A 12 -2.88 -5.46 -14.10
N CYS A 13 -3.25 -4.18 -14.00
CA CYS A 13 -3.51 -3.52 -12.73
C CYS A 13 -4.72 -4.12 -12.00
N ASN A 14 -5.76 -4.55 -12.73
CA ASN A 14 -6.90 -5.23 -12.13
C ASN A 14 -6.53 -6.63 -11.59
N LYS A 15 -5.55 -7.31 -12.19
CA LYS A 15 -5.00 -8.59 -11.68
C LYS A 15 -3.98 -8.39 -10.55
N VAL A 16 -3.24 -7.29 -10.60
CA VAL A 16 -2.18 -6.93 -9.65
C VAL A 16 -2.43 -5.51 -9.14
N PRO A 17 -3.32 -5.32 -8.15
CA PRO A 17 -3.80 -3.99 -7.72
C PRO A 17 -2.70 -3.00 -7.30
N TYR A 18 -1.55 -3.49 -6.84
CA TYR A 18 -0.40 -2.66 -6.50
C TYR A 18 0.13 -1.84 -7.70
N MET A 19 0.04 -2.39 -8.92
CA MET A 19 0.53 -1.74 -10.14
C MET A 19 -0.16 -0.40 -10.41
N TRP A 20 -1.37 -0.21 -9.89
CA TRP A 20 -2.07 1.06 -9.96
C TRP A 20 -1.27 2.23 -9.38
N ARG A 21 -0.42 1.99 -8.38
CA ARG A 21 0.41 3.03 -7.76
C ARG A 21 1.42 3.63 -8.73
N GLU A 22 1.93 2.81 -9.65
CA GLU A 22 2.89 3.22 -10.68
C GLU A 22 2.17 3.69 -11.95
N TYR A 23 1.09 3.01 -12.32
CA TYR A 23 0.39 3.28 -13.57
C TYR A 23 -0.47 4.54 -13.52
N LEU A 24 -1.19 4.80 -12.42
CA LEU A 24 -2.11 5.94 -12.32
C LEU A 24 -1.40 7.30 -12.53
N PRO A 25 -0.24 7.59 -11.91
CA PRO A 25 0.49 8.83 -12.18
C PRO A 25 0.86 8.99 -13.66
N LEU A 26 1.37 7.92 -14.29
CA LEU A 26 1.80 7.94 -15.70
C LEU A 26 0.62 8.19 -16.64
N TYR A 27 -0.52 7.55 -16.37
CA TYR A 27 -1.74 7.75 -17.13
C TYR A 27 -2.20 9.21 -17.09
N VAL A 28 -2.27 9.79 -15.89
CA VAL A 28 -2.77 11.15 -15.68
C VAL A 28 -1.79 12.18 -16.26
N GLU A 29 -0.47 11.96 -16.14
CA GLU A 29 0.54 12.82 -16.76
C GLU A 29 0.39 12.87 -18.29
N GLN A 30 0.06 11.73 -18.91
CA GLN A 30 -0.05 11.65 -20.36
C GLN A 30 -1.40 12.15 -20.90
N HIS A 31 -2.51 11.83 -20.23
CA HIS A 31 -3.85 12.08 -20.76
C HIS A 31 -4.49 13.35 -20.17
N ASN A 32 -3.92 13.87 -19.07
CA ASN A 32 -4.39 15.04 -18.34
C ASN A 32 -5.88 14.95 -17.92
N ILE A 33 -6.44 13.75 -17.89
CA ILE A 33 -7.83 13.45 -17.58
C ILE A 33 -7.85 12.17 -16.75
N LEU A 34 -8.65 12.19 -15.69
CA LEU A 34 -9.01 11.02 -14.92
C LEU A 34 -10.42 10.59 -15.33
N THR A 35 -10.61 9.32 -15.68
CA THR A 35 -11.92 8.79 -16.07
C THR A 35 -12.63 8.18 -14.87
N ASN A 36 -13.96 8.17 -14.90
CA ASN A 36 -14.77 7.57 -13.83
C ASN A 36 -14.46 6.09 -13.63
N ASP A 37 -14.16 5.36 -14.71
CA ASP A 37 -13.82 3.94 -14.68
C ASP A 37 -12.49 3.69 -13.95
N LEU A 38 -11.50 4.57 -14.14
CA LEU A 38 -10.23 4.50 -13.42
C LEU A 38 -10.41 4.80 -11.93
N VAL A 39 -11.24 5.78 -11.58
CA VAL A 39 -11.57 6.07 -10.16
C VAL A 39 -12.19 4.84 -9.51
N HIS A 40 -13.14 4.22 -10.20
CA HIS A 40 -13.82 3.02 -9.75
C HIS A 40 -12.85 1.83 -9.58
N GLN A 41 -11.98 1.58 -10.56
CA GLN A 41 -10.94 0.53 -10.51
C GLN A 41 -9.94 0.75 -9.38
N CYS A 42 -9.46 1.99 -9.21
CA CYS A 42 -8.51 2.32 -8.16
C CYS A 42 -9.14 2.14 -6.77
N LEU A 43 -10.39 2.58 -6.58
CA LEU A 43 -11.10 2.39 -5.30
C LEU A 43 -11.29 0.94 -4.91
N GLN A 44 -11.56 0.06 -5.88
CA GLN A 44 -11.71 -1.37 -5.63
C GLN A 44 -10.41 -2.01 -5.08
N ALA A 45 -9.24 -1.43 -5.34
CA ALA A 45 -7.97 -1.92 -4.80
C ALA A 45 -7.84 -1.74 -3.29
N ARG A 46 -8.62 -0.84 -2.67
CA ARG A 46 -8.62 -0.56 -1.21
C ARG A 46 -7.23 -0.26 -0.64
N ASP A 47 -6.40 0.39 -1.46
CA ASP A 47 -5.01 0.60 -1.17
C ASP A 47 -4.75 2.04 -0.71
N ASN A 48 -4.28 2.21 0.53
CA ASN A 48 -4.12 3.55 1.13
C ASN A 48 -3.13 4.43 0.35
N ILE A 49 -2.06 3.83 -0.19
CA ILE A 49 -1.05 4.55 -0.96
C ILE A 49 -1.61 4.96 -2.30
N LEU A 50 -2.36 4.09 -2.97
CA LEU A 50 -3.08 4.44 -4.19
C LEU A 50 -4.07 5.59 -3.95
N PHE A 51 -4.81 5.57 -2.84
CA PHE A 51 -5.75 6.66 -2.53
C PHE A 51 -5.03 7.98 -2.27
N SER A 52 -3.85 7.93 -1.64
CA SER A 52 -3.02 9.14 -1.47
C SER A 52 -2.57 9.76 -2.80
N ILE A 53 -2.53 8.97 -3.88
CA ILE A 53 -2.23 9.41 -5.24
C ILE A 53 -3.51 9.88 -5.95
N LEU A 54 -4.60 9.12 -5.80
CA LEU A 54 -5.87 9.35 -6.47
C LEU A 54 -6.61 10.59 -5.97
N LEU A 55 -6.80 10.75 -4.66
CA LEU A 55 -7.63 11.82 -4.07
C LEU A 55 -7.22 13.24 -4.48
N PRO A 56 -5.92 13.60 -4.55
CA PRO A 56 -5.48 14.90 -5.06
C PRO A 56 -5.90 15.20 -6.50
N LEU A 57 -6.12 14.17 -7.33
CA LEU A 57 -6.42 14.29 -8.75
C LEU A 57 -7.91 14.48 -9.03
N LEU A 58 -8.75 14.35 -8.00
CA LEU A 58 -10.20 14.34 -8.17
C LEU A 58 -10.80 15.75 -8.31
N ASP A 59 -11.62 15.92 -9.34
CA ASP A 59 -12.51 17.07 -9.51
C ASP A 59 -13.87 16.87 -8.80
N GLY A 60 -14.73 17.89 -8.86
CA GLY A 60 -16.03 17.86 -8.19
C GLY A 60 -16.96 16.72 -8.62
N LYS A 61 -16.89 16.26 -9.87
CA LYS A 61 -17.70 15.11 -10.34
C LYS A 61 -17.17 13.83 -9.72
N HIS A 62 -15.86 13.64 -9.72
CA HIS A 62 -15.24 12.46 -9.11
C HIS A 62 -15.50 12.37 -7.60
N TRP A 63 -15.49 13.49 -6.87
CA TRP A 63 -15.81 13.49 -5.44
C TRP A 63 -17.22 12.98 -5.13
N SER A 64 -18.20 13.23 -6.01
CA SER A 64 -19.55 12.66 -5.86
C SER A 64 -19.58 11.14 -6.04
N LEU A 65 -18.72 10.61 -6.92
CA LEU A 65 -18.58 9.16 -7.14
C LEU A 65 -17.88 8.47 -5.98
N ILE A 66 -16.85 9.09 -5.40
CA ILE A 66 -16.17 8.58 -4.20
C ILE A 66 -17.16 8.32 -3.07
N ALA A 67 -18.11 9.23 -2.83
CA ALA A 67 -19.12 9.06 -1.79
C ALA A 67 -19.98 7.82 -2.01
N THR A 68 -20.42 7.60 -3.25
CA THR A 68 -21.22 6.43 -3.64
C THR A 68 -20.42 5.14 -3.47
N TYR A 69 -19.22 5.08 -4.06
CA TYR A 69 -18.39 3.89 -4.04
C TYR A 69 -17.86 3.55 -2.64
N ALA A 70 -17.53 4.55 -1.82
CA ALA A 70 -17.15 4.32 -0.42
C ALA A 70 -18.29 3.68 0.37
N LYS A 71 -19.54 4.09 0.13
CA LYS A 71 -20.73 3.50 0.75
C LYS A 71 -20.95 2.04 0.30
N GLU A 72 -20.80 1.77 -0.98
CA GLU A 72 -20.88 0.39 -1.52
C GLU A 72 -19.80 -0.51 -0.93
N ILE A 73 -18.55 -0.03 -0.87
CA ILE A 73 -17.44 -0.72 -0.19
C ILE A 73 -17.79 -0.96 1.28
N GLN A 74 -18.31 0.04 2.01
CA GLN A 74 -18.73 -0.07 3.41
C GLN A 74 -19.82 -1.15 3.62
N GLN A 75 -20.72 -1.28 2.65
CA GLN A 75 -21.75 -2.31 2.61
C GLN A 75 -21.20 -3.69 2.24
N GLY A 76 -19.90 -3.80 1.94
CA GLY A 76 -19.24 -5.03 1.56
C GLY A 76 -19.51 -5.41 0.11
N GLN A 77 -19.88 -4.47 -0.76
CA GLN A 77 -20.10 -4.75 -2.17
C GLN A 77 -18.79 -4.67 -2.96
N CYS A 78 -18.66 -5.54 -3.96
CA CYS A 78 -17.64 -5.42 -4.97
C CYS A 78 -18.07 -4.36 -5.99
N LEU A 79 -17.26 -3.33 -6.19
CA LEU A 79 -17.54 -2.27 -7.14
C LEU A 79 -17.63 -2.83 -8.58
N PHE A 80 -16.84 -3.83 -8.95
CA PHE A 80 -16.87 -4.41 -10.30
C PHE A 80 -18.13 -5.19 -10.66
N CYS A 81 -18.72 -5.92 -9.71
CA CYS A 81 -19.80 -6.85 -10.03
C CYS A 81 -21.06 -6.69 -9.16
N GLY A 82 -21.06 -5.74 -8.22
CA GLY A 82 -22.15 -5.48 -7.28
C GLY A 82 -22.41 -6.58 -6.26
N LYS A 83 -21.71 -7.72 -6.33
CA LYS A 83 -21.94 -8.85 -5.43
C LYS A 83 -21.41 -8.55 -4.03
N SER A 84 -22.12 -9.06 -3.02
CA SER A 84 -21.67 -9.01 -1.63
C SER A 84 -20.41 -9.85 -1.45
N ILE A 85 -19.40 -9.25 -0.86
CA ILE A 85 -18.16 -9.88 -0.41
C ILE A 85 -18.43 -10.38 1.02
N LYS A 86 -18.18 -11.67 1.27
CA LYS A 86 -18.35 -12.26 2.60
C LYS A 86 -17.43 -11.55 3.60
N LYS A 87 -18.02 -10.97 4.65
CA LYS A 87 -17.29 -10.33 5.76
C LYS A 87 -16.67 -11.40 6.65
N GLU A 88 -15.59 -12.04 6.20
CA GLU A 88 -14.95 -13.10 7.01
C GLU A 88 -14.01 -12.54 8.08
N ASN A 89 -13.61 -11.26 8.03
CA ASN A 89 -12.98 -10.58 9.16
C ASN A 89 -13.22 -9.07 9.06
N HIS A 90 -13.41 -8.42 10.21
CA HIS A 90 -13.60 -6.97 10.39
C HIS A 90 -12.32 -6.15 10.08
N GLU A 91 -11.64 -6.42 8.97
CA GLU A 91 -10.57 -5.51 8.52
C GLU A 91 -11.22 -4.23 7.98
N GLU A 92 -10.86 -3.11 8.61
CA GLU A 92 -11.33 -1.78 8.27
C GLU A 92 -11.22 -1.54 6.76
N LEU A 93 -12.34 -1.19 6.14
CA LEU A 93 -12.51 -1.24 4.69
C LEU A 93 -11.60 -0.27 3.93
N ILE A 94 -11.24 0.87 4.54
CA ILE A 94 -10.24 1.84 4.09
C ILE A 94 -9.71 2.56 5.35
N ASN A 95 -8.39 2.61 5.54
CA ASN A 95 -7.79 3.37 6.65
C ASN A 95 -7.55 4.81 6.19
N TRP A 96 -8.57 5.65 6.33
CA TRP A 96 -8.52 7.06 5.92
C TRP A 96 -7.48 7.88 6.70
N THR A 97 -7.21 7.54 7.96
CA THR A 97 -6.11 8.14 8.74
C THR A 97 -4.78 7.94 8.02
N ALA A 98 -4.48 6.72 7.58
CA ALA A 98 -3.25 6.39 6.86
C ALA A 98 -3.20 7.08 5.49
N VAL A 99 -4.32 7.18 4.77
CA VAL A 99 -4.40 7.90 3.49
C VAL A 99 -4.03 9.37 3.65
N ILE A 100 -4.62 10.07 4.63
CA ILE A 100 -4.34 11.49 4.89
C ILE A 100 -2.90 11.68 5.36
N TYR A 101 -2.38 10.76 6.16
CA TYR A 101 -0.97 10.80 6.57
C TYR A 101 -0.02 10.67 5.38
N GLU A 102 -0.27 9.73 4.46
CA GLU A 102 0.54 9.58 3.24
C GLU A 102 0.46 10.81 2.34
N ILE A 103 -0.71 11.45 2.23
CA ILE A 103 -0.86 12.74 1.53
C ILE A 103 -0.01 13.81 2.22
N MET A 104 -0.09 13.92 3.55
CA MET A 104 0.68 14.89 4.32
C MET A 104 2.18 14.71 4.14
N LYS A 105 2.65 13.46 4.06
CA LYS A 105 4.07 13.12 3.79
C LYS A 105 4.51 13.55 2.39
N LYS A 106 3.66 13.35 1.37
CA LYS A 106 3.99 13.63 -0.04
C LYS A 106 3.83 15.09 -0.43
N GLN A 107 2.77 15.74 0.05
CA GLN A 107 2.30 17.04 -0.43
C GLN A 107 2.24 18.11 0.67
N GLY A 108 2.49 17.72 1.92
CA GLY A 108 2.52 18.64 3.05
C GLY A 108 1.16 18.82 3.74
N PRO A 109 1.15 19.50 4.90
CA PRO A 109 0.01 19.58 5.81
C PRO A 109 -1.17 20.39 5.26
N ASP A 110 -0.91 21.41 4.44
CA ASP A 110 -1.98 22.27 3.89
C ASP A 110 -2.85 21.54 2.87
N ILE A 111 -2.20 20.79 1.97
CA ILE A 111 -2.90 19.96 0.98
C ILE A 111 -3.64 18.83 1.68
N ALA A 112 -3.01 18.17 2.66
CA ALA A 112 -3.64 17.13 3.44
C ALA A 112 -4.88 17.62 4.20
N MET A 113 -4.82 18.79 4.84
CA MET A 113 -5.97 19.40 5.53
C MET A 113 -7.11 19.74 4.56
N THR A 114 -6.78 20.29 3.39
CA THR A 114 -7.77 20.60 2.35
C THR A 114 -8.48 19.34 1.86
N LEU A 115 -7.73 18.27 1.62
CA LEU A 115 -8.29 16.98 1.20
C LEU A 115 -9.10 16.31 2.30
N LEU A 116 -8.66 16.40 3.56
CA LEU A 116 -9.41 15.93 4.71
C LEU A 116 -10.79 16.61 4.81
N MET A 117 -10.86 17.92 4.62
CA MET A 117 -12.12 18.65 4.60
C MET A 117 -13.03 18.26 3.42
N LYS A 118 -12.46 18.03 2.23
CA LYS A 118 -13.24 17.54 1.08
C LYS A 118 -13.79 16.14 1.33
N LEU A 119 -12.99 15.29 1.95
CA LEU A 119 -13.33 13.91 2.26
C LEU A 119 -14.45 13.83 3.31
N GLU A 120 -14.39 14.65 4.37
CA GLU A 120 -15.46 14.74 5.38
C GLU A 120 -16.79 15.21 4.80
N LYS A 121 -16.75 16.19 3.88
CA LYS A 121 -17.96 16.65 3.16
C LYS A 121 -18.55 15.58 2.25
N ALA A 122 -17.71 14.82 1.57
CA ALA A 122 -18.15 13.77 0.65
C ALA A 122 -18.65 12.52 1.37
N ILE A 123 -18.00 12.15 2.48
CA ILE A 123 -18.31 10.97 3.28
C ILE A 123 -18.52 11.41 4.73
N PRO A 124 -19.75 11.79 5.11
CA PRO A 124 -20.05 12.18 6.48
C PRO A 124 -19.74 11.05 7.48
N ASN A 125 -19.22 11.42 8.65
CA ASN A 125 -18.82 10.49 9.72
C ASN A 125 -17.72 9.49 9.31
N ILE A 126 -16.83 9.90 8.41
CA ILE A 126 -15.68 9.09 8.05
C ILE A 126 -14.80 8.77 9.28
N PRO A 127 -14.41 7.49 9.48
CA PRO A 127 -13.60 7.12 10.63
C PRO A 127 -12.18 7.63 10.45
N ILE A 128 -11.81 8.59 11.29
CA ILE A 128 -10.48 9.21 11.29
C ILE A 128 -10.00 9.28 12.74
N ASP A 129 -8.78 8.81 12.97
CA ASP A 129 -8.19 8.82 14.29
C ASP A 129 -7.78 10.25 14.66
N ARG A 130 -8.01 10.64 15.92
CA ARG A 130 -7.66 11.97 16.45
C ARG A 130 -6.19 12.33 16.28
N SER A 131 -5.30 11.33 16.20
CA SER A 131 -3.87 11.50 15.98
C SER A 131 -3.56 12.23 14.67
N ILE A 132 -4.41 12.13 13.64
CA ILE A 132 -4.14 12.84 12.38
C ILE A 132 -4.15 14.35 12.57
N PHE A 133 -5.03 14.87 13.44
CA PHE A 133 -5.11 16.31 13.71
C PHE A 133 -3.88 16.79 14.46
N GLN A 134 -3.38 15.99 15.41
CA GLN A 134 -2.12 16.26 16.09
C GLN A 134 -0.97 16.27 15.08
N SER A 135 -0.89 15.24 14.24
CA SER A 135 0.09 15.12 13.16
C SER A 135 0.09 16.33 12.22
N LEU A 136 -1.08 16.79 11.79
CA LEU A 136 -1.24 17.97 10.94
C LEU A 136 -0.73 19.24 11.63
N ILE A 137 -1.14 19.49 12.88
CA ILE A 137 -0.75 20.69 13.64
C ILE A 137 0.77 20.75 13.81
N PHE A 138 1.38 19.67 14.31
CA PHE A 138 2.83 19.65 14.57
C PHE A 138 3.65 19.68 13.27
N THR A 139 3.21 18.97 12.23
CA THR A 139 3.85 19.04 10.90
C THR A 139 3.78 20.47 10.35
N LYS A 140 2.63 21.15 10.48
CA LYS A 140 2.48 22.54 10.05
C LYS A 140 3.41 23.49 10.80
N LEU A 141 3.53 23.34 12.12
CA LEU A 141 4.45 24.12 12.94
C LEU A 141 5.89 23.94 12.48
N LEU A 142 6.34 22.71 12.28
CA LEU A 142 7.70 22.44 11.77
C LEU A 142 7.92 23.09 10.41
N TYR A 143 6.96 22.97 9.48
CA TYR A 143 7.06 23.56 8.15
C TYR A 143 7.19 25.09 8.20
N GLN A 144 6.44 25.75 9.08
CA GLN A 144 6.53 27.21 9.29
C GLN A 144 7.91 27.65 9.81
N HIS A 145 8.62 26.78 10.53
CA HIS A 145 9.97 27.02 11.01
C HIS A 145 11.06 26.47 10.07
N GLY A 146 10.72 26.17 8.81
CA GLY A 146 11.67 25.72 7.78
C GLY A 146 12.04 24.23 7.86
N MET A 147 11.44 23.49 8.78
CA MET A 147 11.66 22.05 8.96
C MET A 147 10.61 21.26 8.19
N LYS A 148 10.98 20.72 7.02
CA LYS A 148 10.09 19.90 6.18
C LYS A 148 10.00 18.45 6.68
N TYR A 149 9.66 18.28 7.96
CA TYR A 149 9.47 16.96 8.58
C TYR A 149 8.01 16.74 8.92
N THR A 150 7.50 15.58 8.55
CA THR A 150 6.14 15.14 8.87
C THR A 150 6.16 14.32 10.16
N ILE A 151 5.30 14.67 11.11
CA ILE A 151 5.20 13.97 12.40
C ILE A 151 3.98 13.03 12.38
N ASN A 152 4.19 11.79 12.82
CA ASN A 152 3.13 10.81 13.01
C ASN A 152 2.83 10.59 14.51
N PHE A 153 1.60 10.86 14.95
CA PHE A 153 1.12 10.55 16.29
C PHE A 153 0.20 9.33 16.35
N ASP A 154 -0.02 8.68 15.20
CA ASP A 154 -0.86 7.49 15.15
C ASP A 154 -0.26 6.40 16.03
N LYS A 155 -0.98 6.05 17.11
CA LYS A 155 -0.58 5.01 18.06
C LYS A 155 -0.55 3.63 17.42
N HIS A 156 -1.24 3.42 16.30
CA HIS A 156 -1.15 2.19 15.53
C HIS A 156 0.14 2.12 14.69
N ASN A 157 0.87 3.24 14.58
CA ASN A 157 2.15 3.37 13.88
C ASN A 157 3.37 3.50 14.81
N LEU A 158 3.21 3.42 16.16
CA LEU A 158 4.35 3.10 17.01
C LEU A 158 4.77 1.65 16.66
N GLU A 159 5.76 1.54 15.77
CA GLU A 159 6.32 0.32 15.16
C GLU A 159 5.60 -0.27 13.94
N SER A 160 5.37 0.55 12.90
CA SER A 160 5.21 0.02 11.53
C SER A 160 6.56 -0.31 10.84
N SER A 161 7.57 -0.70 11.61
CA SER A 161 8.57 -1.70 11.17
C SER A 161 7.95 -3.10 11.07
N LYS A 162 6.64 -3.25 11.28
CA LYS A 162 5.88 -4.50 11.12
C LYS A 162 5.86 -5.08 9.71
N TYR A 163 6.49 -4.46 8.72
CA TYR A 163 6.66 -5.02 7.37
C TYR A 163 8.05 -4.68 6.84
N ASN A 164 9.03 -5.55 7.11
CA ASN A 164 10.35 -5.48 6.48
C ASN A 164 10.35 -6.31 5.20
N THR A 165 10.65 -5.65 4.09
CA THR A 165 11.16 -6.29 2.89
C THR A 165 12.52 -6.91 3.12
N ILE A 166 12.75 -8.06 2.50
CA ILE A 166 14.10 -8.57 2.32
C ILE A 166 14.24 -9.01 0.86
N CYS A 167 14.51 -8.05 -0.04
CA CYS A 167 15.13 -8.41 -1.32
C CYS A 167 16.57 -8.79 -1.06
N SER A 168 17.08 -9.85 -1.71
CA SER A 168 18.53 -10.05 -1.75
C SER A 168 19.18 -8.87 -2.49
N THR A 169 20.31 -8.40 -2.00
CA THR A 169 21.07 -7.28 -2.57
C THR A 169 21.41 -7.50 -4.04
N LYS A 170 21.73 -8.75 -4.41
CA LYS A 170 22.01 -9.16 -5.79
C LYS A 170 20.81 -8.97 -6.72
N ILE A 171 19.60 -9.35 -6.31
CA ILE A 171 18.39 -9.20 -7.13
C ILE A 171 17.99 -7.72 -7.21
N ARG A 172 18.14 -6.96 -6.11
CA ARG A 172 17.96 -5.51 -6.12
C ARG A 172 18.86 -4.85 -7.16
N ASP A 173 20.15 -5.20 -7.17
CA ASP A 173 21.12 -4.57 -8.05
C ASP A 173 20.85 -4.94 -9.53
N GLN A 174 20.46 -6.19 -9.82
CA GLN A 174 20.02 -6.61 -11.16
C GLN A 174 18.76 -5.88 -11.61
N LEU A 175 17.77 -5.71 -10.73
CA LEU A 175 16.52 -5.03 -11.05
C LEU A 175 16.75 -3.52 -11.31
N VAL A 176 17.62 -2.87 -10.54
CA VAL A 176 18.05 -1.49 -10.78
C VAL A 176 18.65 -1.36 -12.17
N GLU A 177 19.52 -2.28 -12.57
CA GLU A 177 20.19 -2.24 -13.88
C GLU A 177 19.18 -2.37 -15.03
N VAL A 178 18.24 -3.31 -14.94
CA VAL A 178 17.18 -3.48 -15.96
C VAL A 178 16.29 -2.24 -16.04
N LEU A 179 15.83 -1.72 -14.90
CA LEU A 179 14.94 -0.56 -14.87
C LEU A 179 15.63 0.72 -15.36
N GLN A 180 16.92 0.91 -15.07
CA GLN A 180 17.69 2.04 -15.60
C GLN A 180 17.80 1.99 -17.12
N LYS A 181 17.98 0.79 -17.68
CA LYS A 181 18.05 0.57 -19.12
C LYS A 181 16.71 0.82 -19.81
N ASP A 182 15.62 0.32 -19.24
CA ASP A 182 14.28 0.44 -19.82
C ASP A 182 13.73 1.86 -19.73
N LEU A 183 13.99 2.55 -18.62
CA LEU A 183 13.47 3.90 -18.36
C LEU A 183 14.42 5.02 -18.81
N ASN A 184 15.61 4.66 -19.30
CA ASN A 184 16.69 5.57 -19.71
C ASN A 184 16.96 6.71 -18.70
N LYS A 185 16.85 6.40 -17.40
CA LYS A 185 17.06 7.35 -16.30
C LYS A 185 17.64 6.63 -15.08
N SER A 186 18.37 7.38 -14.24
CA SER A 186 18.91 6.82 -13.00
C SER A 186 17.79 6.48 -12.03
N ILE A 187 17.82 5.27 -11.48
CA ILE A 187 16.88 4.79 -10.46
C ILE A 187 17.53 4.90 -9.09
N ASN A 188 16.85 5.55 -8.15
CA ASN A 188 17.29 5.67 -6.77
C ASN A 188 17.23 4.29 -6.09
N ARG A 189 18.37 3.80 -5.58
CA ARG A 189 18.49 2.49 -4.91
C ARG A 189 17.59 2.38 -3.67
N ASN A 190 17.31 3.51 -3.04
CA ASN A 190 16.49 3.60 -1.84
C ASN A 190 15.00 3.33 -2.10
N ILE A 191 14.58 3.25 -3.38
CA ILE A 191 13.23 2.81 -3.77
C ILE A 191 12.97 1.36 -3.31
N PHE A 192 14.03 0.54 -3.25
CA PHE A 192 13.97 -0.84 -2.77
C PHE A 192 14.28 -0.98 -1.27
N GLU A 193 14.77 0.08 -0.63
CA GLU A 193 15.21 0.04 0.78
C GLU A 193 14.09 0.38 1.78
N ASN A 194 12.89 0.75 1.31
CA ASN A 194 11.76 1.13 2.16
C ASN A 194 10.49 0.27 1.94
N GLY A 195 10.59 -0.87 1.25
CA GLY A 195 9.43 -1.67 0.83
C GLY A 195 9.15 -2.90 1.69
N ALA A 196 8.27 -3.79 1.24
CA ALA A 196 8.14 -5.22 1.60
C ALA A 196 8.37 -6.06 0.32
N HIS A 197 9.44 -6.83 0.19
CA HIS A 197 9.70 -7.85 -0.84
C HIS A 197 10.02 -9.10 0.00
N HIS A 198 9.03 -9.85 0.46
CA HIS A 198 8.37 -10.88 -0.34
C HIS A 198 7.45 -10.32 -1.43
N TRP A 199 7.51 -10.92 -2.60
CA TRP A 199 6.63 -10.58 -3.71
C TRP A 199 5.18 -10.81 -3.28
N GLY A 200 4.48 -9.71 -2.99
CA GLY A 200 3.01 -9.68 -3.02
C GLY A 200 2.24 -10.31 -1.86
N MET A 201 2.82 -10.55 -0.68
CA MET A 201 2.03 -11.02 0.48
C MET A 201 2.12 -10.07 1.68
N TYR A 202 0.96 -9.54 2.09
CA TYR A 202 0.76 -8.80 3.34
C TYR A 202 0.82 -9.79 4.52
N TYR A 203 1.73 -9.60 5.47
CA TYR A 203 1.81 -10.44 6.68
C TYR A 203 1.58 -9.64 7.95
N GLN A 204 0.39 -9.74 8.54
CA GLN A 204 0.20 -9.29 9.92
C GLN A 204 1.08 -10.17 10.82
N ASN A 205 2.06 -9.54 11.46
CA ASN A 205 3.01 -10.14 12.39
C ASN A 205 2.31 -10.64 13.67
N LYS A 206 1.49 -11.70 13.57
CA LYS A 206 0.93 -12.39 14.73
C LYS A 206 1.96 -13.31 15.37
N LEU A 207 2.97 -13.77 14.62
CA LEU A 207 4.04 -14.63 15.13
C LEU A 207 5.38 -14.17 14.54
N SER A 208 6.19 -13.51 15.36
CA SER A 208 7.54 -13.07 15.00
C SER A 208 8.55 -14.22 14.92
N THR A 209 8.09 -15.47 14.96
CA THR A 209 8.89 -16.69 15.11
C THR A 209 8.58 -17.68 14.01
N CYS A 210 9.61 -18.33 13.47
CA CYS A 210 9.49 -19.40 12.50
C CYS A 210 8.72 -20.59 13.12
N SER A 211 7.64 -21.02 12.49
CA SER A 211 6.84 -22.18 12.92
C SER A 211 7.61 -23.52 12.91
N CYS A 212 8.77 -23.58 12.28
CA CYS A 212 9.62 -24.78 12.25
C CYS A 212 10.72 -24.77 13.34
N CYS A 213 11.48 -23.68 13.48
CA CYS A 213 12.60 -23.63 14.42
C CYS A 213 12.33 -22.81 15.67
N THR A 214 11.17 -22.16 15.78
CA THR A 214 10.75 -21.26 16.88
C THR A 214 11.62 -20.01 17.08
N LEU A 215 12.73 -19.88 16.34
CA LEU A 215 13.57 -18.69 16.34
C LEU A 215 12.89 -17.53 15.63
N SER A 216 13.32 -16.31 15.96
CA SER A 216 12.84 -15.09 15.31
C SER A 216 12.97 -15.17 13.80
N LEU A 217 11.91 -14.79 13.07
CA LEU A 217 11.93 -14.66 11.60
C LEU A 217 12.97 -13.65 11.12
N GLN A 218 13.46 -12.79 12.00
CA GLN A 218 14.48 -11.78 11.71
C GLN A 218 15.91 -12.25 12.00
N THR A 219 16.13 -13.54 12.24
CA THR A 219 17.47 -14.07 12.57
C THR A 219 18.41 -13.92 11.35
N PRO A 220 19.45 -13.05 11.41
CA PRO A 220 20.21 -12.67 10.20
C PRO A 220 20.89 -13.84 9.49
N VAL A 221 21.41 -14.81 10.25
CA VAL A 221 22.07 -16.03 9.72
C VAL A 221 21.07 -16.94 8.99
N LEU A 222 19.81 -16.97 9.42
CA LEU A 222 18.77 -17.83 8.84
C LEU A 222 18.04 -17.16 7.68
N LEU A 223 18.06 -15.83 7.63
CA LEU A 223 17.52 -15.04 6.53
C LEU A 223 18.39 -15.13 5.27
N GLY A 224 19.72 -15.03 5.42
CA GLY A 224 20.71 -15.28 4.36
C GLY A 224 20.24 -14.89 2.93
N ASN A 225 20.39 -15.82 1.98
CA ASN A 225 19.96 -15.65 0.59
C ASN A 225 18.51 -16.12 0.31
N ASN A 226 17.86 -16.75 1.28
CA ASN A 226 16.67 -17.58 1.03
C ASN A 226 15.39 -16.98 1.64
N GLY A 227 15.48 -16.07 2.61
CA GLY A 227 14.32 -15.33 3.12
C GLY A 227 13.32 -16.16 3.94
N ILE A 228 12.07 -15.70 3.94
CA ILE A 228 10.92 -16.26 4.67
C ILE A 228 9.87 -16.74 3.65
N ALA A 229 9.22 -17.85 3.93
CA ALA A 229 8.07 -18.37 3.22
C ALA A 229 6.84 -18.37 4.13
N ILE A 230 5.67 -18.07 3.55
CA ILE A 230 4.39 -17.99 4.25
C ILE A 230 3.41 -18.87 3.51
N PHE A 231 2.73 -19.77 4.23
CA PHE A 231 1.65 -20.59 3.68
C PHE A 231 0.31 -19.87 3.75
N ASP A 232 -0.66 -20.29 2.93
CA ASP A 232 -2.02 -19.70 2.86
C ASP A 232 -2.75 -19.68 4.23
N CYS A 233 -2.38 -20.57 5.15
CA CYS A 233 -2.89 -20.59 6.51
C CYS A 233 -2.32 -19.50 7.44
N GLY A 234 -1.39 -18.68 6.95
CA GLY A 234 -0.77 -17.57 7.68
C GLY A 234 0.45 -17.96 8.53
N HIS A 235 0.95 -19.20 8.45
CA HIS A 235 2.17 -19.61 9.15
C HIS A 235 3.43 -19.27 8.36
N ALA A 236 4.43 -18.72 9.05
CA ALA A 236 5.67 -18.21 8.47
C ALA A 236 6.88 -19.07 8.89
N TYR A 237 7.80 -19.28 7.94
CA TYR A 237 8.95 -20.17 8.07
C TYR A 237 10.19 -19.51 7.46
N HIS A 238 11.37 -19.72 8.03
CA HIS A 238 12.60 -19.49 7.27
C HIS A 238 12.64 -20.48 6.10
N VAL A 239 12.99 -20.02 4.90
CA VAL A 239 13.13 -20.91 3.73
C VAL A 239 14.20 -21.97 3.97
N ASN A 240 15.28 -21.62 4.68
CA ASN A 240 16.28 -22.59 5.13
C ASN A 240 15.69 -23.72 5.98
N CYS A 241 14.79 -23.39 6.91
CA CYS A 241 14.14 -24.38 7.76
C CYS A 241 13.18 -25.28 6.97
N MET A 242 12.54 -24.76 5.92
CA MET A 242 11.71 -25.58 5.02
C MET A 242 12.55 -26.53 4.19
N ILE A 243 13.68 -26.08 3.63
CA ILE A 243 14.61 -26.91 2.86
C ILE A 243 15.18 -28.03 3.74
N GLU A 244 15.68 -27.67 4.93
CA GLU A 244 16.29 -28.63 5.87
C GLU A 244 15.28 -29.72 6.29
N LYS A 245 14.04 -29.33 6.58
CA LYS A 245 12.97 -30.26 6.98
C LYS A 245 12.18 -30.85 5.81
N LYS A 246 12.56 -30.55 4.57
CA LYS A 246 11.87 -30.97 3.33
C LYS A 246 10.36 -30.70 3.37
N LEU A 247 9.97 -29.55 3.91
CA LEU A 247 8.57 -29.15 4.04
C LEU A 247 8.07 -28.55 2.72
N THR A 248 7.03 -29.16 2.16
CA THR A 248 6.29 -28.64 0.99
C THR A 248 4.91 -28.09 1.36
N ALA A 249 4.46 -28.30 2.59
CA ALA A 249 3.18 -27.85 3.14
C ALA A 249 3.35 -27.39 4.61
N CYS A 250 2.39 -26.62 5.12
CA CYS A 250 2.38 -26.23 6.53
C CYS A 250 2.16 -27.45 7.42
N ASN A 251 3.12 -27.72 8.32
CA ASN A 251 3.08 -28.87 9.23
C ASN A 251 2.19 -28.68 10.46
N LEU A 252 1.61 -27.49 10.65
CA LEU A 252 0.74 -27.17 11.79
C LEU A 252 -0.75 -27.51 11.55
N HIS A 253 -1.11 -27.94 10.34
CA HIS A 253 -2.48 -28.35 9.97
C HIS A 253 -2.54 -29.83 9.59
N SER A 254 -1.82 -30.69 10.33
CA SER A 254 -1.92 -32.14 10.13
C SER A 254 -3.34 -32.64 10.41
#